data_AF-A0A945E8C0-F1
#
_entry.id   AF-A0A945E8C0-F1
#
_cell.length_a   1.000
_cell.length_b   1.000
_cell.length_c   1.000
_cell.angle_alpha   90.00
_cell.angle_beta   90.00
_cell.angle_gamma   90.00
#
_symmetry.space_group_name_H-M   'P 1'
#
loop_
_entity.id
_entity.type
_entity.pdbx_description
1 polymer ?
#
loop_
_entity_poly.entity_id
_entity_poly.type
_entity_poly.pdbx_seq_one_letter_code
_entity_poly.pdbx_strand_id
1 'polypeptide(L)'
;MDLSQDENRLKTIKAKKMMLLFSMLSISMTFAGLTSAYIVSKSRPDWLKEFELPIAFTISTIVILLSSISIWIAKKNVKKNNVSNTSLWLFITFGLGIIFIVSQFS
;
A
#
# COMPACT_ATOMS: atom_id res chain seq x y z
N MET A 1 -18.31 -35.14 -2.96
CA MET A 1 -18.01 -33.72 -2.70
C MET A 1 -18.97 -33.26 -1.63
N ASP A 2 -18.45 -32.89 -0.46
CA ASP A 2 -19.24 -32.60 0.73
C ASP A 2 -19.73 -31.15 0.67
N LEU A 3 -21.01 -30.96 0.35
CA LEU A 3 -21.66 -29.66 0.14
C LEU A 3 -21.45 -28.68 1.33
N SER A 4 -21.27 -29.23 2.53
CA SER A 4 -21.00 -28.48 3.75
C SER A 4 -19.63 -27.79 3.77
N GLN A 5 -18.61 -28.41 3.17
CA GLN A 5 -17.25 -27.87 3.12
C GLN A 5 -17.14 -26.69 2.14
N ASP A 6 -17.81 -26.78 0.99
CA ASP A 6 -17.81 -25.71 -0.02
C ASP A 6 -18.56 -24.46 0.48
N GLU A 7 -19.66 -24.64 1.21
CA GLU A 7 -20.41 -23.53 1.81
C GLU A 7 -19.58 -22.78 2.86
N ASN A 8 -18.89 -23.52 3.73
CA ASN A 8 -17.99 -22.94 4.74
C ASN A 8 -16.83 -22.18 4.08
N ARG A 9 -16.21 -22.73 3.03
CA ARG A 9 -15.14 -22.07 2.27
C ARG A 9 -15.60 -20.75 1.65
N LEU A 10 -16.79 -20.71 1.06
CA LEU A 10 -17.36 -19.48 0.49
C LEU A 10 -17.62 -18.41 1.55
N LYS A 11 -18.15 -18.81 2.72
CA LYS A 11 -18.35 -17.91 3.87
C LYS A 11 -17.01 -17.32 4.33
N THR A 12 -15.97 -18.14 4.46
CA THR A 12 -14.63 -17.66 4.84
C THR A 12 -14.03 -16.70 3.82
N ILE A 13 -14.17 -16.95 2.51
CA ILE A 13 -13.67 -16.05 1.46
C ILE A 13 -14.36 -14.69 1.54
N LYS A 14 -15.69 -14.67 1.69
CA LYS A 14 -16.46 -13.43 1.86
C LYS A 14 -16.03 -12.66 3.11
N ALA A 15 -15.87 -13.37 4.23
CA ALA A 15 -15.40 -12.78 5.48
C ALA A 15 -13.99 -12.17 5.34
N LYS A 16 -13.03 -12.89 4.74
CA LYS A 16 -11.68 -12.38 4.48
C LYS A 16 -11.68 -11.11 3.63
N LYS A 17 -12.52 -11.06 2.58
CA LYS A 17 -12.67 -9.86 1.75
C LYS A 17 -13.21 -8.67 2.55
N MET A 18 -14.21 -8.89 3.41
CA MET A 18 -14.78 -7.84 4.26
C MET A 18 -13.79 -7.35 5.32
N MET A 19 -13.05 -8.26 5.97
CA MET A 19 -11.99 -7.89 6.91
C MET A 19 -10.91 -7.05 6.23
N LEU A 20 -10.47 -7.42 5.02
CA LEU A 20 -9.50 -6.64 4.26
C LEU A 20 -10.03 -5.22 3.93
N LEU A 21 -11.31 -5.09 3.55
CA LEU A 21 -11.93 -3.79 3.33
C LEU A 21 -11.98 -2.94 4.61
N PHE A 22 -12.39 -3.54 5.72
CA PHE A 22 -12.42 -2.87 7.02
C PHE A 22 -11.02 -2.39 7.44
N SER A 23 -9.98 -3.21 7.28
CA SER A 23 -8.60 -2.82 7.55
C SER A 23 -8.15 -1.63 6.68
N MET A 24 -8.48 -1.62 5.39
CA MET A 24 -8.15 -0.49 4.51
C MET A 24 -8.85 0.81 4.95
N LEU A 25 -10.13 0.74 5.32
CA LEU A 25 -10.87 1.89 5.84
C LEU A 25 -10.29 2.41 7.16
N SER A 26 -9.93 1.51 8.08
CA SER A 26 -9.31 1.86 9.36
C SER A 26 -8.00 2.61 9.16
N ILE A 27 -7.11 2.08 8.31
CA ILE A 27 -5.84 2.74 7.98
C ILE A 27 -6.09 4.12 7.36
N SER A 28 -7.06 4.22 6.44
CA SER A 28 -7.40 5.48 5.77
C SER A 28 -7.88 6.55 6.76
N MET A 29 -8.68 6.17 7.75
CA MET A 29 -9.13 7.08 8.81
C MET A 29 -7.98 7.58 9.70
N THR A 30 -7.01 6.72 10.03
CA THR A 30 -5.82 7.14 10.79
C THR A 30 -5.02 8.19 10.03
N PHE A 31 -4.77 7.97 8.74
CA PHE A 31 -4.07 8.96 7.91
C PHE A 31 -4.88 10.25 7.73
N ALA A 32 -6.21 10.17 7.64
CA ALA A 32 -7.07 11.36 7.59
C ALA A 32 -6.96 12.19 8.89
N GLY A 33 -6.95 11.54 10.05
CA GLY A 33 -6.75 12.19 11.34
C GLY A 33 -5.39 12.88 11.44
N LEU A 34 -4.31 12.19 11.06
CA LEU A 34 -2.95 12.74 11.03
C LEU A 34 -2.83 13.93 10.05
N THR A 35 -3.42 13.81 8.86
CA THR A 35 -3.44 14.89 7.86
C THR A 35 -4.22 16.10 8.36
N SER A 36 -5.37 15.89 9.00
CA SER A 36 -6.17 16.98 9.60
C SER A 36 -5.38 17.70 10.69
N ALA A 37 -4.74 16.96 11.60
CA ALA A 37 -3.91 17.53 12.66
C ALA A 37 -2.73 18.34 12.10
N TYR A 38 -2.11 17.88 11.00
CA TYR A 38 -1.07 18.61 10.29
C TYR A 38 -1.57 19.92 9.68
N ILE A 39 -2.72 19.90 8.98
CA ILE A 39 -3.32 21.09 8.36
C ILE A 39 -3.67 22.15 9.41
N VAL A 40 -4.27 21.74 10.53
CA VAL A 40 -4.62 22.66 11.63
C VAL A 40 -3.37 23.26 12.27
N SER A 41 -2.32 22.45 12.45
CA SER A 41 -1.04 22.93 13.01
C SER A 41 -0.33 23.94 12.10
N LYS A 42 -0.38 23.72 10.77
CA LYS A 42 0.18 24.63 9.76
C LYS A 42 -0.50 26.01 9.72
N SER A 43 -1.77 26.10 10.12
CA SER A 43 -2.54 27.36 10.12
C SER A 43 -2.09 28.33 11.23
N ARG A 44 -1.26 27.88 12.19
CA ARG A 44 -0.76 28.75 13.27
C ARG A 44 0.32 29.71 12.74
N PRO A 45 0.30 30.99 13.15
CA PRO A 45 1.25 31.99 12.68
C PRO A 45 2.72 31.69 13.06
N ASP A 46 2.95 30.90 14.10
CA ASP A 46 4.28 30.45 14.56
C ASP A 46 4.78 29.18 13.84
N TRP A 47 4.05 28.67 12.85
CA TRP A 47 4.45 27.47 12.12
C TRP A 47 5.58 27.79 11.12
N LEU A 48 6.54 26.88 11.00
CA LEU A 48 7.69 26.95 10.09
C LEU A 48 7.22 27.29 8.66
N LYS A 49 7.34 28.56 8.26
CA LYS A 49 6.88 29.08 6.96
C LYS A 49 7.73 28.59 5.78
N GLU A 50 8.90 27.99 6.05
CA GLU A 50 9.91 27.63 5.05
C GLU A 50 10.26 26.13 5.13
N PHE A 51 9.25 25.26 5.02
CA PHE A 51 9.50 23.84 4.86
C PHE A 51 9.71 23.52 3.38
N GLU A 52 10.96 23.58 2.92
CA GLU A 52 11.33 23.07 1.60
C GLU A 52 11.34 21.54 1.63
N LEU A 53 10.55 20.92 0.75
CA LEU A 53 10.50 19.47 0.65
C LEU A 53 11.79 18.95 -0.02
N PRO A 54 12.56 18.07 0.65
CA PRO A 54 13.74 17.47 0.03
C PRO A 54 13.36 16.67 -1.21
N ILE A 55 14.25 16.67 -2.21
CA ILE A 55 14.11 15.87 -3.45
C ILE A 55 13.89 14.37 -3.16
N ALA A 56 14.44 13.87 -2.04
CA ALA A 56 14.21 12.50 -1.58
C ALA A 56 12.72 12.15 -1.42
N PHE A 57 11.88 13.11 -1.03
CA PHE A 57 10.43 12.91 -0.94
C PHE A 57 9.80 12.66 -2.31
N THR A 58 10.22 13.39 -3.34
CA THR A 58 9.76 13.18 -4.72
C THR A 58 10.20 11.83 -5.27
N ILE A 59 11.46 11.43 -5.02
CA ILE A 59 11.98 10.11 -5.43
C ILE A 59 11.15 9.00 -4.77
N SER A 60 10.93 9.08 -3.47
CA SER A 60 10.13 8.07 -2.75
C SER A 60 8.69 7.96 -3.27
N THR A 61 8.10 9.08 -3.69
CA THR A 61 6.75 9.11 -4.30
C THR A 61 6.72 8.37 -5.65
N ILE A 62 7.74 8.55 -6.48
CA ILE A 62 7.86 7.82 -7.75
C ILE A 62 8.08 6.33 -7.50
N VAL A 63 8.94 5.97 -6.54
CA VAL A 63 9.24 4.58 -6.19
C VAL A 63 7.98 3.83 -5.71
N ILE A 64 7.17 4.44 -4.84
CA ILE A 64 5.94 3.79 -4.35
C ILE A 64 4.89 3.62 -5.46
N LEU A 65 4.80 4.56 -6.39
CA LEU A 65 3.94 4.42 -7.58
C LEU A 65 4.39 3.26 -8.47
N LEU A 66 5.70 3.13 -8.73
CA LEU A 66 6.27 2.01 -9.47
C LEU A 66 6.03 0.67 -8.76
N SER A 67 6.11 0.64 -7.43
CA SER A 67 5.81 -0.54 -6.63
C SER A 67 4.36 -1.01 -6.80
N SER A 68 3.40 -0.06 -6.84
CA SER A 68 1.99 -0.36 -7.11
C SER A 68 1.77 -0.99 -8.49
N ILE A 69 2.45 -0.46 -9.53
CA ILE A 69 2.42 -1.01 -10.89
C ILE A 69 3.00 -2.44 -10.90
N SER A 70 4.11 -2.67 -10.22
CA SER A 70 4.75 -3.97 -10.09
C SER A 70 3.81 -5.03 -9.49
N ILE A 71 3.12 -4.71 -8.39
CA ILE A 71 2.09 -5.59 -7.78
C ILE A 71 0.92 -5.83 -8.72
N TRP A 72 0.47 -4.82 -9.46
CA TRP A 72 -0.62 -4.98 -10.42
C TRP A 72 -0.25 -5.97 -11.54
N ILE A 73 0.98 -5.90 -12.05
CA ILE A 73 1.49 -6.84 -13.05
C ILE A 73 1.63 -8.24 -12.43
N ALA A 74 2.13 -8.37 -11.19
CA ALA A 74 2.19 -9.65 -10.47
C ALA A 74 0.80 -10.31 -10.38
N LYS A 75 -0.23 -9.55 -10.01
CA LYS A 75 -1.63 -10.01 -9.93
C LYS A 75 -2.17 -10.46 -11.30
N LYS A 76 -1.79 -9.79 -12.39
CA LYS A 76 -2.15 -10.19 -13.75
C LYS A 76 -1.49 -11.52 -14.14
N ASN A 77 -0.23 -11.74 -13.76
CA ASN A 77 0.49 -13.00 -14.03
C ASN A 77 -0.02 -14.18 -13.20
N VAL A 78 -0.45 -13.94 -11.94
CA VAL A 78 -1.10 -14.97 -11.11
C VAL A 78 -2.34 -15.52 -11.81
N LYS A 79 -3.19 -14.65 -12.38
CA LYS A 79 -4.38 -15.08 -13.13
C LYS A 79 -4.06 -15.88 -14.39
N LYS A 80 -2.84 -15.76 -14.93
CA LYS A 80 -2.35 -16.53 -16.08
C LYS A 80 -1.63 -17.82 -15.68
N ASN A 81 -1.64 -18.20 -14.39
CA ASN A 81 -0.88 -19.34 -13.83
C ASN A 81 0.63 -19.29 -14.12
N ASN A 82 1.20 -18.11 -14.39
CA ASN A 82 2.65 -17.97 -14.62
C ASN A 82 3.36 -17.65 -13.30
N VAL A 83 3.69 -18.71 -12.55
CA VAL A 83 4.30 -18.62 -11.23
C VAL A 83 5.69 -17.98 -11.26
N SER A 84 6.51 -18.29 -12.28
CA SER A 84 7.87 -17.74 -12.42
C SER A 84 7.84 -16.21 -12.55
N ASN A 85 7.01 -15.69 -13.47
CA ASN A 85 6.86 -14.24 -13.63
C ASN A 85 6.23 -13.60 -12.40
N THR A 86 5.26 -14.25 -11.74
CA THR A 86 4.70 -13.73 -10.49
C THR A 86 5.77 -13.54 -9.41
N SER A 87 6.62 -14.55 -9.17
CA SER A 87 7.69 -14.46 -8.18
C SER A 87 8.68 -13.35 -8.51
N LEU A 88 9.07 -13.22 -9.79
CA LEU A 88 9.93 -12.13 -10.25
C LEU A 88 9.34 -10.75 -9.89
N TRP A 89 8.08 -10.49 -10.24
CA TRP A 89 7.42 -9.21 -9.93
C TRP A 89 7.24 -8.97 -8.43
N LEU A 90 7.06 -10.02 -7.63
CA LEU A 90 7.05 -9.89 -6.16
C LEU A 90 8.42 -9.50 -5.61
N PHE A 91 9.51 -10.09 -6.12
CA PHE A 91 10.87 -9.70 -5.73
C PHE A 91 11.21 -8.27 -6.15
N ILE A 92 10.79 -7.84 -7.34
CA ILE A 92 10.93 -6.45 -7.80
C ILE A 92 10.20 -5.51 -6.84
N THR A 93 8.95 -5.84 -6.48
CA THR A 93 8.16 -5.05 -5.52
C THR A 93 8.86 -4.96 -4.15
N PHE A 94 9.42 -6.07 -3.67
CA PHE A 94 10.16 -6.11 -2.42
C PHE A 94 11.41 -5.22 -2.47
N GLY A 95 12.18 -5.28 -3.55
CA GLY A 95 13.33 -4.40 -3.78
C GLY A 95 12.94 -2.92 -3.82
N LEU A 96 11.86 -2.57 -4.54
CA LEU A 96 11.30 -1.21 -4.55
C LEU A 96 10.86 -0.74 -3.16
N GLY A 97 10.33 -1.65 -2.34
CA GLY A 97 10.00 -1.37 -0.93
C GLY A 97 11.21 -1.03 -0.08
N ILE A 98 12.33 -1.75 -0.24
CA ILE A 98 13.58 -1.44 0.46
C ILE A 98 14.12 -0.07 0.02
N ILE A 99 14.14 0.18 -1.30
CA ILE A 99 14.57 1.48 -1.86
C ILE A 99 13.71 2.62 -1.30
N PHE A 100 12.39 2.42 -1.19
CA PHE A 100 11.48 3.39 -0.59
C PHE A 100 11.87 3.70 0.86
N ILE A 101 12.14 2.68 1.69
CA ILE A 101 12.52 2.86 3.10
C ILE A 101 13.83 3.63 3.20
N VAL A 102 14.85 3.24 2.44
CA VAL A 102 16.16 3.93 2.44
C VAL A 102 16.00 5.40 2.04
N SER A 103 15.16 5.68 1.04
CA SER A 103 14.88 7.04 0.59
C SER A 103 14.13 7.92 1.60
N GLN A 104 13.57 7.36 2.69
CA GLN A 104 12.95 8.16 3.76
C GLN A 104 13.98 8.64 4.80
N PHE A 105 15.15 7.99 4.87
CA PHE A 105 16.21 8.32 5.84
C PHE A 105 17.31 9.21 5.25
N SER A 106 17.29 9.48 3.95
CA SER A 106 18.18 10.40 3.23
C SER A 106 17.42 11.65 2.81
#